data_AF-A0A3B9AB49-F1
#
_entry.id   AF-A0A3B9AB49-F1
#
_cell.length_a   1.000
_cell.length_b   1.000
_cell.length_c   1.000
_cell.angle_alpha   90.00
_cell.angle_beta   90.00
_cell.angle_gamma   90.00
#
_symmetry.space_group_name_H-M   'P 1'
#
loop_
_entity.id
_entity.type
_entity.pdbx_description
1 polymer ?
#
loop_
_entity_poly.entity_id
_entity_poly.type
_entity_poly.pdbx_seq_one_letter_code
_entity_poly.pdbx_strand_id
1 'polypeptide(L)'
;GFLKYESELGAYLFTAKEGAKLPQILAKYRRLTLGEATLDAETRTIQVKTGETLVTFTGAHPWKGLYEILREMNEELLRTDAGIVVWKITKKENQSAVLHERLFPGAVPKLRNGQAMGYISGFAYDSDHNLVYVGLTGYKTSLESLRVTLMANKPMSMSQEDTGDVSLLPVEKYEQAWQPMPEYTSHHATFVARNALPGKWEPEDLSTYLLVFKGSTSPAQELQRLFVERLKEALEIPILDDWGVELWKQARDQRFVLELTTGGDCVQGARIDLQADWKGLIAGLLKQETLKLTA
;
A
#
# COMPACT_ATOMS: atom_id res chain seq x y z
N GLY A 1 45.36 -2.95 29.34
CA GLY A 1 44.66 -1.86 28.63
C GLY A 1 43.58 -1.30 29.52
N PHE A 2 42.78 -0.37 29.02
CA PHE A 2 41.59 0.15 29.70
C PHE A 2 40.38 0.08 28.77
N LEU A 3 39.19 0.02 29.38
CA LEU A 3 37.91 0.04 28.67
C LEU A 3 37.29 1.43 28.84
N LYS A 4 36.80 2.01 27.75
CA LYS A 4 36.06 3.27 27.75
C LYS A 4 34.68 3.02 27.16
N TYR A 5 33.62 3.38 27.87
CA TYR A 5 32.27 3.34 27.31
C TYR A 5 32.11 4.44 26.26
N GLU A 6 31.66 4.07 25.06
CA GLU A 6 31.35 5.00 23.98
C GLU A 6 29.82 5.03 23.79
N SER A 7 29.20 6.15 24.16
CA SER A 7 27.74 6.25 24.27
C SER A 7 27.03 6.17 22.92
N GLU A 8 27.66 6.67 21.86
CA GLU A 8 27.08 6.62 20.50
C GLU A 8 27.07 5.20 19.92
N LEU A 9 28.02 4.35 20.36
CA LEU A 9 28.10 2.94 19.99
C LEU A 9 27.36 2.03 20.97
N GLY A 10 27.00 2.53 22.16
CA GLY A 10 26.45 1.74 23.25
C GLY A 10 27.40 0.64 23.77
N ALA A 11 28.71 0.77 23.57
CA ALA A 11 29.68 -0.31 23.78
C ALA A 11 30.95 0.15 24.53
N TYR A 12 31.63 -0.80 25.19
CA TYR A 12 32.95 -0.55 25.77
C TYR A 12 34.05 -0.80 24.73
N LEU A 13 34.88 0.21 24.49
CA LEU A 13 36.04 0.14 23.60
C LEU A 13 37.32 -0.16 24.40
N PHE A 14 38.08 -1.17 23.96
CA PHE A 14 39.35 -1.53 24.56
C PHE A 14 40.50 -0.73 23.96
N THR A 15 41.33 -0.15 24.81
CA THR A 15 42.60 0.47 24.41
C THR A 15 43.76 -0.27 25.06
N ALA A 16 44.69 -0.78 24.24
CA ALA A 16 45.88 -1.45 24.72
C ALA A 16 46.78 -0.48 25.48
N LYS A 17 47.43 -0.95 26.56
CA LYS A 17 48.50 -0.19 27.22
C LYS A 17 49.80 -0.48 26.46
N GLU A 18 50.58 0.55 26.17
CA GLU A 18 51.82 0.43 25.41
C GLU A 18 52.76 -0.61 26.07
N GLY A 19 53.31 -1.53 25.26
CA GLY A 19 54.20 -2.61 25.70
C GLY A 19 53.53 -3.81 26.42
N ALA A 20 52.20 -3.82 26.60
CA ALA A 20 51.52 -4.93 27.28
C ALA A 20 51.33 -6.16 26.36
N LYS A 21 51.70 -7.35 26.83
CA LYS A 21 51.34 -8.62 26.17
C LYS A 21 49.83 -8.84 26.30
N LEU A 22 49.11 -8.79 25.18
CA LEU A 22 47.67 -9.01 25.13
C LEU A 22 47.34 -10.49 24.90
N PRO A 23 46.26 -11.02 25.51
CA PRO A 23 45.67 -12.29 25.11
C PRO A 23 45.36 -12.29 23.61
N GLN A 24 45.44 -13.47 22.97
CA GLN A 24 45.30 -13.61 21.51
C GLN A 24 43.96 -13.03 20.98
N ILE A 25 42.90 -13.08 21.80
CA ILE A 25 41.58 -12.53 21.46
C ILE A 25 41.56 -10.99 21.43
N LEU A 26 42.35 -10.33 22.29
CA LEU A 26 42.48 -8.87 22.33
C LEU A 26 43.58 -8.36 21.41
N ALA A 27 44.51 -9.22 20.99
CA ALA A 27 45.52 -8.90 19.99
C ALA A 27 44.90 -8.66 18.59
N LYS A 28 43.74 -9.26 18.31
CA LYS A 28 42.97 -9.05 17.07
C LYS A 28 41.87 -7.99 17.21
N TYR A 29 41.75 -7.35 18.36
CA TYR A 29 40.69 -6.38 18.62
C TYR A 29 40.76 -5.22 17.63
N ARG A 30 39.72 -5.06 16.80
CA ARG A 30 39.51 -3.88 15.98
C ARG A 30 38.58 -2.92 16.70
N ARG A 31 38.95 -1.64 16.72
CA ARG A 31 38.08 -0.60 17.26
C ARG A 31 36.84 -0.48 16.36
N LEU A 32 35.66 -0.52 16.97
CA LEU A 32 34.40 -0.37 16.25
C LEU A 32 34.25 1.07 15.76
N THR A 33 33.72 1.22 14.55
CA THR A 33 33.42 2.51 13.92
C THR A 33 31.95 2.55 13.52
N LEU A 34 31.29 3.69 13.74
CA LEU A 34 29.91 3.90 13.27
C LEU A 34 29.89 4.13 11.76
N GLY A 35 29.02 3.40 11.07
CA GLY A 35 28.77 3.55 9.65
C GLY A 35 27.32 3.91 9.33
N GLU A 36 27.15 4.63 8.23
CA GLU A 36 25.85 4.83 7.60
C GLU A 36 25.80 3.99 6.31
N ALA A 37 24.63 3.41 6.07
CA ALA A 37 24.38 2.60 4.89
C ALA A 37 23.39 3.27 3.95
N THR A 38 23.63 3.07 2.65
CA THR A 38 22.72 3.48 1.58
C THR A 38 22.21 2.23 0.87
N LEU A 39 20.89 2.02 0.87
CA LEU A 39 20.23 0.93 0.16
C LEU A 39 19.81 1.40 -1.23
N ASP A 40 20.37 0.81 -2.27
CA ASP A 40 19.94 0.97 -3.65
C ASP A 40 18.99 -0.19 -4.01
N ALA A 41 17.70 0.14 -4.11
CA ALA A 41 16.65 -0.85 -4.33
C ALA A 41 16.64 -1.43 -5.76
N GLU A 42 17.21 -0.72 -6.73
CA GLU A 42 17.25 -1.14 -8.14
C GLU A 42 18.33 -2.20 -8.35
N THR A 43 19.53 -1.89 -7.88
CA THR A 43 20.69 -2.79 -7.99
C THR A 43 20.68 -3.86 -6.89
N ARG A 44 19.76 -3.77 -5.92
CA ARG A 44 19.71 -4.64 -4.74
C ARG A 44 21.04 -4.66 -4.00
N THR A 45 21.63 -3.48 -3.82
CA THR A 45 22.91 -3.33 -3.12
C THR A 45 22.77 -2.43 -1.90
N ILE A 46 23.54 -2.73 -0.85
CA ILE A 46 23.69 -1.85 0.31
C ILE A 46 25.15 -1.44 0.39
N GLN A 47 25.40 -0.15 0.41
CA GLN A 47 26.74 0.41 0.54
C GLN A 47 26.90 1.03 1.91
N VAL A 48 27.84 0.54 2.70
CA VAL A 48 28.22 1.09 4.00
C VAL A 48 29.47 1.91 3.81
N LYS A 49 29.41 3.20 4.17
CA LYS A 49 30.57 4.10 4.08
C LYS A 49 31.05 4.49 5.48
N THR A 50 32.30 4.22 5.76
CA THR A 50 32.99 4.55 7.02
C THR A 50 34.37 5.10 6.74
N GLY A 51 34.53 6.43 6.77
CA GLY A 51 35.78 7.09 6.38
C GLY A 51 36.21 6.71 4.96
N GLU A 52 37.36 6.02 4.83
CA GLU A 52 37.92 5.51 3.58
C GLU A 52 37.44 4.09 3.19
N THR A 53 36.72 3.40 4.08
CA THR A 53 36.26 2.03 3.84
C THR A 53 34.85 2.05 3.25
N LEU A 54 34.68 1.39 2.10
CA LEU A 54 33.39 1.12 1.47
C LEU A 54 33.13 -0.38 1.49
N VAL A 55 32.06 -0.81 2.17
CA VAL A 55 31.60 -2.20 2.17
C VAL A 55 30.32 -2.29 1.35
N THR A 56 30.28 -3.22 0.40
CA THR A 56 29.12 -3.43 -0.47
C THR A 56 28.52 -4.80 -0.20
N PHE A 57 27.26 -4.83 0.21
CA PHE A 57 26.44 -6.02 0.25
C PHE A 57 25.69 -6.15 -1.07
N THR A 58 25.79 -7.30 -1.71
CA THR A 58 25.06 -7.63 -2.94
C THR A 58 23.90 -8.58 -2.62
N GLY A 59 22.81 -8.49 -3.38
CA GLY A 59 21.64 -9.35 -3.18
C GLY A 59 20.77 -8.93 -1.99
N ALA A 60 20.80 -7.66 -1.61
CA ALA A 60 19.90 -7.12 -0.61
C ALA A 60 18.43 -7.41 -0.98
N HIS A 61 17.58 -7.50 0.02
CA HIS A 61 16.14 -7.68 -0.13
C HIS A 61 15.47 -6.35 0.22
N PRO A 62 15.31 -5.39 -0.73
CA PRO A 62 14.87 -4.03 -0.42
C PRO A 62 13.44 -3.97 0.13
N TRP A 63 12.69 -5.06 0.02
CA TRP A 63 11.34 -5.25 0.52
C TRP A 63 11.26 -5.73 1.98
N LYS A 64 12.39 -6.09 2.62
CA LYS A 64 12.42 -6.34 4.07
C LYS A 64 12.35 -5.01 4.82
N GLY A 65 11.85 -5.05 6.06
CA GLY A 65 11.85 -3.85 6.91
C GLY A 65 13.28 -3.36 7.15
N LEU A 66 13.50 -2.04 7.15
CA LEU A 66 14.84 -1.45 7.33
C LEU A 66 15.53 -1.94 8.61
N TYR A 67 14.76 -2.19 9.67
CA TYR A 67 15.28 -2.76 10.91
C TYR A 67 15.82 -4.20 10.73
N GLU A 68 15.11 -5.04 9.97
CA GLU A 68 15.57 -6.40 9.68
C GLU A 68 16.84 -6.39 8.84
N ILE A 69 16.87 -5.51 7.82
CA ILE A 69 18.06 -5.31 6.98
C ILE A 69 19.24 -4.83 7.82
N LEU A 70 19.02 -3.88 8.73
CA LEU A 70 20.05 -3.37 9.64
C LEU A 70 20.60 -4.46 10.54
N ARG A 71 19.74 -5.32 11.09
CA ARG A 71 20.14 -6.45 11.93
C ARG A 71 20.98 -7.45 11.14
N GLU A 72 20.49 -7.93 10.00
CA GLU A 72 21.19 -8.91 9.15
C GLU A 72 22.57 -8.38 8.71
N MET A 73 22.65 -7.10 8.35
CA MET A 73 23.90 -6.47 7.96
C MET A 73 24.90 -6.40 9.11
N ASN A 74 24.47 -6.00 10.32
CA ASN A 74 25.34 -5.96 11.48
C ASN A 74 25.81 -7.36 11.93
N GLU A 75 24.98 -8.39 11.78
CA GLU A 75 25.37 -9.78 12.01
C GLU A 75 26.47 -10.22 11.03
N GLU A 76 26.36 -9.87 9.76
CA GLU A 76 27.39 -10.18 8.74
C GLU A 76 28.69 -9.38 8.94
N LEU A 77 28.61 -8.11 9.32
CA LEU A 77 29.79 -7.29 9.67
C LEU A 77 30.52 -7.84 10.91
N LEU A 78 29.76 -8.35 11.88
CA LEU A 78 30.33 -9.03 13.05
C LEU A 78 30.99 -10.35 12.65
N ARG A 79 30.33 -11.17 11.82
CA ARG A 79 30.86 -12.47 11.35
C ARG A 79 32.19 -12.32 10.59
N THR A 80 32.34 -11.24 9.85
CA THR A 80 33.53 -10.94 9.04
C THR A 80 34.61 -10.14 9.79
N ASP A 81 34.36 -9.80 11.06
CA ASP A 81 35.24 -8.96 11.90
C ASP A 81 35.60 -7.63 11.21
N ALA A 82 34.60 -7.01 10.57
CA ALA A 82 34.79 -5.80 9.77
C ALA A 82 35.12 -4.55 10.62
N GLY A 83 34.81 -4.58 11.92
CA GLY A 83 35.02 -3.45 12.83
C GLY A 83 34.04 -2.29 12.60
N ILE A 84 32.89 -2.56 11.98
CA ILE A 84 31.88 -1.56 11.62
C ILE A 84 30.56 -1.91 12.29
N VAL A 85 29.87 -0.91 12.84
CA VAL A 85 28.49 -1.01 13.30
C VAL A 85 27.66 0.01 12.51
N VAL A 86 26.66 -0.49 11.78
CA VAL A 86 25.73 0.38 11.06
C VAL A 86 24.58 0.73 11.99
N TRP A 87 24.25 2.02 12.04
CA TRP A 87 23.16 2.52 12.89
C TRP A 87 21.99 3.11 12.09
N LYS A 88 22.20 3.41 10.79
CA LYS A 88 21.21 4.04 9.92
C LYS A 88 21.31 3.48 8.51
N ILE A 89 20.15 3.24 7.89
CA ILE A 89 20.01 2.94 6.47
C ILE A 89 19.19 4.05 5.82
N THR A 90 19.72 4.65 4.76
CA THR A 90 19.00 5.60 3.90
C THR A 90 18.69 4.92 2.57
N LYS A 91 17.43 4.93 2.12
CA LYS A 91 17.07 4.43 0.79
C LYS A 91 17.57 5.46 -0.25
N LYS A 92 18.29 5.00 -1.27
CA LYS A 92 18.71 5.84 -2.39
C LYS A 92 17.49 6.10 -3.27
N GLU A 93 17.08 7.36 -3.37
CA GLU A 93 16.08 7.78 -4.34
C GLU A 93 16.73 7.81 -5.73
N ASN A 94 16.65 6.71 -6.48
CA ASN A 94 16.99 6.74 -7.89
C ASN A 94 15.80 7.37 -8.64
N GLN A 95 15.94 8.65 -8.98
CA GLN A 95 15.04 9.35 -9.89
C GLN A 95 15.31 8.91 -11.33
N SER A 96 14.91 7.70 -11.74
CA SER A 96 14.80 7.41 -13.19
C SER A 96 14.10 6.09 -13.54
N ALA A 97 12.93 6.24 -14.19
CA ALA A 97 12.33 5.34 -15.18
C ALA A 97 11.64 4.02 -14.75
N VAL A 98 12.07 3.27 -13.74
CA VAL A 98 11.45 1.94 -13.41
C VAL A 98 10.26 2.03 -12.42
N LEU A 99 10.04 3.20 -11.82
CA LEU A 99 8.97 3.40 -10.83
C LEU A 99 7.55 3.40 -11.43
N HIS A 100 7.39 3.68 -12.72
CA HIS A 100 6.05 3.77 -13.34
C HIS A 100 5.36 2.41 -13.54
N GLU A 101 6.09 1.30 -13.49
CA GLU A 101 5.51 -0.03 -13.66
C GLU A 101 5.04 -0.66 -12.35
N ARG A 102 5.60 -0.26 -11.20
CA ARG A 102 5.23 -0.86 -9.90
C ARG A 102 3.81 -0.49 -9.50
N LEU A 103 3.13 -1.42 -8.83
CA LEU A 103 1.80 -1.18 -8.24
C LEU A 103 1.92 -0.33 -6.96
N PHE A 104 3.01 -0.50 -6.21
CA PHE A 104 3.29 0.27 -5.00
C PHE A 104 4.70 0.88 -5.06
N PRO A 105 4.88 2.14 -4.61
CA PRO A 105 6.19 2.78 -4.56
C PRO A 105 7.10 2.17 -3.48
N GLY A 106 6.51 1.66 -2.39
CA GLY A 106 7.19 1.04 -1.24
C GLY A 106 6.93 -0.46 -1.11
N ALA A 107 6.95 -0.98 0.12
CA ALA A 107 6.60 -2.36 0.38
C ALA A 107 5.14 -2.67 -0.03
N VAL A 108 4.93 -3.87 -0.56
CA VAL A 108 3.60 -4.35 -0.95
C VAL A 108 2.74 -4.51 0.31
N PRO A 109 1.57 -3.82 0.39
CA PRO A 109 0.64 -3.98 1.49
C PRO A 109 0.21 -5.44 1.65
N LYS A 110 -0.08 -5.84 2.89
CA LYS A 110 -0.52 -7.21 3.19
C LYS A 110 -1.87 -7.18 3.87
N LEU A 111 -2.79 -8.00 3.40
CA LEU A 111 -4.05 -8.27 4.09
C LEU A 111 -3.89 -9.53 4.92
N ARG A 112 -4.31 -9.48 6.18
CA ARG A 112 -4.25 -10.61 7.09
C ARG A 112 -5.53 -10.75 7.89
N ASN A 113 -5.85 -11.99 8.20
CA ASN A 113 -6.72 -12.35 9.31
C ASN A 113 -5.86 -12.97 10.42
N GLY A 114 -6.48 -13.54 11.46
CA GLY A 114 -5.74 -14.19 12.55
C GLY A 114 -4.98 -15.47 12.17
N GLN A 115 -5.11 -15.97 10.95
CA GLN A 115 -4.61 -17.29 10.53
C GLN A 115 -3.80 -17.29 9.22
N ALA A 116 -3.96 -16.28 8.37
CA ALA A 116 -3.46 -16.23 7.02
C ALA A 116 -3.13 -14.80 6.59
N MET A 117 -2.29 -14.69 5.57
CA MET A 117 -1.85 -13.44 4.98
C MET A 117 -1.76 -13.57 3.46
N GLY A 118 -2.12 -12.50 2.75
CA GLY A 118 -1.99 -12.36 1.31
C GLY A 118 -1.39 -11.00 0.96
N TYR A 119 -0.63 -10.96 -0.14
CA TYR A 119 -0.05 -9.73 -0.66
C TYR A 119 -1.06 -9.02 -1.54
N ILE A 120 -1.22 -7.71 -1.37
CA ILE A 120 -2.23 -6.95 -2.07
C ILE A 120 -1.71 -6.54 -3.46
N SER A 121 -2.48 -6.75 -4.52
CA SER A 121 -2.23 -6.18 -5.86
C SER A 121 -2.87 -4.80 -6.02
N GLY A 122 -4.00 -4.59 -5.37
CA GLY A 122 -4.60 -3.28 -5.14
C GLY A 122 -5.81 -3.35 -4.23
N PHE A 123 -6.26 -2.19 -3.79
CA PHE A 123 -7.34 -2.07 -2.81
C PHE A 123 -8.14 -0.79 -3.00
N ALA A 124 -9.37 -0.78 -2.49
CA ALA A 124 -10.17 0.42 -2.29
C ALA A 124 -11.04 0.28 -1.03
N TYR A 125 -11.07 1.29 -0.17
CA TYR A 125 -11.96 1.35 0.98
C TYR A 125 -12.46 2.76 1.25
N ASP A 126 -13.65 2.89 1.85
CA ASP A 126 -14.26 4.20 2.14
C ASP A 126 -13.80 4.81 3.48
N SER A 127 -14.31 5.98 3.84
CA SER A 127 -13.98 6.65 5.10
C SER A 127 -14.39 5.88 6.35
N ASP A 128 -15.37 4.99 6.24
CA ASP A 128 -15.84 4.11 7.32
C ASP A 128 -15.03 2.80 7.38
N HIS A 129 -13.96 2.71 6.57
CA HIS A 129 -13.12 1.54 6.39
C HIS A 129 -13.84 0.32 5.79
N ASN A 130 -14.95 0.53 5.10
CA ASN A 130 -15.60 -0.53 4.33
C ASN A 130 -14.71 -0.90 3.14
N LEU A 131 -14.30 -2.16 3.08
CA LEU A 131 -13.47 -2.69 2.01
C LEU A 131 -14.33 -2.92 0.76
N VAL A 132 -14.14 -2.07 -0.24
CA VAL A 132 -14.90 -2.13 -1.50
C VAL A 132 -14.23 -3.05 -2.50
N TYR A 133 -12.89 -3.06 -2.52
CA TYR A 133 -12.10 -3.86 -3.43
C TYR A 133 -10.81 -4.33 -2.78
N VAL A 134 -10.44 -5.58 -3.04
CA VAL A 134 -9.07 -6.05 -2.82
C VAL A 134 -8.68 -7.11 -3.84
N GLY A 135 -7.51 -6.92 -4.46
CA GLY A 135 -6.79 -7.96 -5.19
C GLY A 135 -5.70 -8.56 -4.32
N LEU A 136 -5.60 -9.88 -4.28
CA LEU A 136 -4.70 -10.62 -3.39
C LEU A 136 -3.92 -11.69 -4.16
N THR A 137 -2.62 -11.78 -3.89
CA THR A 137 -1.74 -12.82 -4.40
C THR A 137 -1.16 -13.62 -3.24
N GLY A 138 -1.18 -14.95 -3.36
CA GLY A 138 -0.61 -15.84 -2.36
C GLY A 138 -0.95 -17.30 -2.60
N TYR A 139 -0.58 -18.15 -1.64
CA TYR A 139 -0.96 -19.56 -1.68
C TYR A 139 -2.48 -19.73 -1.60
N LYS A 140 -3.02 -20.68 -2.37
CA LYS A 140 -4.46 -20.94 -2.44
C LYS A 140 -5.11 -21.10 -1.06
N THR A 141 -4.47 -21.84 -0.16
CA THR A 141 -4.97 -22.08 1.21
C THR A 141 -5.05 -20.80 2.03
N SER A 142 -4.09 -19.89 1.88
CA SER A 142 -4.09 -18.59 2.57
C SER A 142 -5.20 -17.70 2.03
N LEU A 143 -5.37 -17.64 0.70
CA LEU A 143 -6.42 -16.85 0.07
C LEU A 143 -7.82 -17.38 0.40
N GLU A 144 -8.01 -18.69 0.50
CA GLU A 144 -9.29 -19.28 0.94
C GLU A 144 -9.63 -18.89 2.39
N SER A 145 -8.64 -18.86 3.29
CA SER A 145 -8.85 -18.39 4.67
C SER A 145 -9.30 -16.92 4.70
N LEU A 146 -8.66 -16.07 3.89
CA LEU A 146 -9.05 -14.67 3.76
C LEU A 146 -10.45 -14.52 3.16
N ARG A 147 -10.76 -15.27 2.10
CA ARG A 147 -12.10 -15.31 1.49
C ARG A 147 -13.17 -15.66 2.52
N VAL A 148 -12.98 -16.73 3.29
CA VAL A 148 -13.97 -17.13 4.32
C VAL A 148 -14.17 -16.02 5.34
N THR A 149 -13.12 -15.27 5.68
CA THR A 149 -13.22 -14.12 6.62
C THR A 149 -14.02 -12.97 6.00
N LEU A 150 -13.77 -12.64 4.74
CA LEU A 150 -14.53 -11.66 3.95
C LEU A 150 -16.02 -12.03 3.89
N MET A 151 -16.34 -13.26 3.47
CA MET A 151 -17.72 -13.73 3.33
C MET A 151 -18.45 -13.88 4.66
N ALA A 152 -17.71 -14.07 5.76
CA ALA A 152 -18.26 -14.09 7.11
C ALA A 152 -18.46 -12.69 7.71
N ASN A 153 -18.20 -11.64 6.92
CA ASN A 153 -18.27 -10.24 7.33
C ASN A 153 -17.46 -9.94 8.61
N LYS A 154 -16.25 -10.51 8.70
CA LYS A 154 -15.35 -10.31 9.84
C LYS A 154 -14.25 -9.30 9.50
N PRO A 155 -13.90 -8.39 10.43
CA PRO A 155 -12.84 -7.42 10.20
C PRO A 155 -11.51 -8.09 9.85
N MET A 156 -10.73 -7.40 9.01
CA MET A 156 -9.37 -7.80 8.63
C MET A 156 -8.39 -6.66 8.86
N SER A 157 -7.11 -6.98 8.97
CA SER A 157 -6.06 -5.99 9.14
C SER A 157 -5.25 -5.88 7.85
N MET A 158 -5.09 -4.67 7.34
CA MET A 158 -4.17 -4.34 6.27
C MET A 158 -2.96 -3.62 6.86
N SER A 159 -1.77 -4.16 6.61
CA SER A 159 -0.50 -3.55 7.03
C SER A 159 0.16 -2.80 5.88
N GLN A 160 0.57 -1.55 6.13
CA GLN A 160 1.27 -0.67 5.19
C GLN A 160 2.50 -0.05 5.88
N GLU A 161 3.62 0.08 5.16
CA GLU A 161 4.90 0.56 5.72
C GLU A 161 4.79 2.00 6.26
N ASP A 162 4.07 2.88 5.55
CA ASP A 162 4.04 4.33 5.86
C ASP A 162 2.82 4.75 6.70
N THR A 163 1.72 3.99 6.64
CA THR A 163 0.43 4.33 7.28
C THR A 163 0.08 3.44 8.47
N GLY A 164 0.86 2.37 8.71
CA GLY A 164 0.61 1.41 9.79
C GLY A 164 -0.52 0.43 9.47
N ASP A 165 -1.05 -0.19 10.53
CA ASP A 165 -2.12 -1.18 10.41
C ASP A 165 -3.50 -0.50 10.34
N VAL A 166 -4.26 -0.79 9.29
CA VAL A 166 -5.64 -0.34 9.10
C VAL A 166 -6.58 -1.52 9.31
N SER A 167 -7.62 -1.33 10.13
CA SER A 167 -8.72 -2.30 10.27
C SER A 167 -9.75 -2.06 9.19
N LEU A 168 -10.04 -3.07 8.39
CA LEU A 168 -10.99 -3.01 7.27
C LEU A 168 -12.22 -3.86 7.58
N LEU A 169 -13.39 -3.30 7.28
CA LEU A 169 -14.68 -3.94 7.46
C LEU A 169 -15.16 -4.49 6.12
N PRO A 170 -15.45 -5.80 5.99
CA PRO A 170 -16.04 -6.28 4.75
C PRO A 170 -17.42 -5.66 4.50
N VAL A 171 -17.80 -5.55 3.22
CA VAL A 171 -19.20 -5.29 2.85
C VAL A 171 -19.99 -6.60 2.73
N GLU A 172 -21.31 -6.49 2.58
CA GLU A 172 -22.24 -7.63 2.65
C GLU A 172 -21.97 -8.72 1.61
N LYS A 173 -21.70 -8.35 0.35
CA LYS A 173 -21.55 -9.28 -0.77
C LYS A 173 -20.37 -8.88 -1.65
N TYR A 174 -19.56 -9.86 -2.03
CA TYR A 174 -18.48 -9.69 -3.00
C TYR A 174 -18.67 -10.62 -4.18
N GLU A 175 -18.42 -10.09 -5.37
CA GLU A 175 -18.07 -10.89 -6.53
C GLU A 175 -16.57 -11.22 -6.50
N GLN A 176 -16.20 -12.36 -7.05
CA GLN A 176 -14.84 -12.87 -6.96
C GLN A 176 -14.34 -13.46 -8.28
N ALA A 177 -13.05 -13.27 -8.56
CA ALA A 177 -12.36 -13.95 -9.64
C ALA A 177 -11.06 -14.57 -9.13
N TRP A 178 -10.72 -15.74 -9.66
CA TRP A 178 -9.52 -16.49 -9.27
C TRP A 178 -8.73 -16.86 -10.51
N GLN A 179 -7.45 -16.52 -10.52
CA GLN A 179 -6.52 -16.83 -11.58
C GLN A 179 -5.32 -17.59 -11.01
N PRO A 180 -5.03 -18.81 -11.49
CA PRO A 180 -3.79 -19.49 -11.13
C PRO A 180 -2.59 -18.74 -11.70
N MET A 181 -1.55 -18.56 -10.89
CA MET A 181 -0.28 -17.99 -11.36
C MET A 181 0.51 -19.05 -12.15
N PRO A 182 1.42 -18.65 -13.07
CA PRO A 182 2.21 -19.59 -13.87
C PRO A 182 3.01 -20.61 -13.05
N GLU A 183 3.35 -20.26 -11.80
CA GLU A 183 4.12 -21.10 -10.88
C GLU A 183 3.27 -22.18 -10.17
N TYR A 184 1.97 -22.29 -10.50
CA TYR A 184 0.94 -23.24 -10.02
C TYR A 184 0.67 -23.30 -8.51
N THR A 185 1.58 -22.84 -7.66
CA THR A 185 1.46 -22.85 -6.20
C THR A 185 0.72 -21.63 -5.66
N SER A 186 0.74 -20.53 -6.42
CA SER A 186 0.11 -19.26 -6.05
C SER A 186 -1.08 -18.94 -6.95
N HIS A 187 -2.03 -18.19 -6.40
CA HIS A 187 -3.18 -17.67 -7.13
C HIS A 187 -3.23 -16.16 -6.95
N HIS A 188 -3.86 -15.49 -7.91
CA HIS A 188 -4.38 -14.15 -7.76
C HIS A 188 -5.90 -14.25 -7.58
N ALA A 189 -6.43 -13.66 -6.52
CA ALA A 189 -7.84 -13.62 -6.21
C ALA A 189 -8.27 -12.17 -6.05
N THR A 190 -9.35 -11.78 -6.69
CA THR A 190 -9.95 -10.46 -6.54
C THR A 190 -11.31 -10.58 -5.87
N PHE A 191 -11.61 -9.62 -5.01
CA PHE A 191 -12.90 -9.47 -4.34
C PHE A 191 -13.37 -8.04 -4.57
N VAL A 192 -14.54 -7.89 -5.19
CA VAL A 192 -15.15 -6.59 -5.50
C VAL A 192 -16.54 -6.56 -4.89
N ALA A 193 -16.86 -5.51 -4.14
CA ALA A 193 -18.18 -5.27 -3.60
C ALA A 193 -19.23 -5.37 -4.72
N ARG A 194 -20.30 -6.13 -4.49
CA ARG A 194 -21.35 -6.37 -5.50
C ARG A 194 -21.89 -5.06 -6.07
N ASN A 195 -22.24 -4.13 -5.19
CA ASN A 195 -22.76 -2.80 -5.55
C ASN A 195 -21.73 -1.84 -6.16
N ALA A 196 -20.48 -2.27 -6.37
CA ALA A 196 -19.49 -1.55 -7.17
C ALA A 196 -19.52 -1.97 -8.66
N LEU A 197 -20.21 -3.06 -9.00
CA LEU A 197 -20.23 -3.62 -10.36
C LEU A 197 -21.48 -3.16 -11.14
N PRO A 198 -21.37 -2.90 -12.45
CA PRO A 198 -22.51 -2.47 -13.26
C PRO A 198 -23.66 -3.49 -13.26
N GLY A 199 -24.90 -3.04 -13.10
CA GLY A 199 -26.10 -3.89 -13.09
C GLY A 199 -26.24 -4.77 -11.85
N LYS A 200 -25.44 -4.51 -10.82
CA LYS A 200 -25.38 -5.28 -9.56
C LYS A 200 -25.76 -4.42 -8.36
N TRP A 201 -26.42 -3.29 -8.59
CA TRP A 201 -27.08 -2.54 -7.53
C TRP A 201 -28.46 -3.16 -7.20
N GLU A 202 -28.85 -3.12 -5.93
CA GLU A 202 -30.15 -3.54 -5.40
C GLU A 202 -30.86 -2.32 -4.76
N PRO A 203 -32.20 -2.18 -4.83
CA PRO A 203 -32.93 -1.06 -4.22
C PRO A 203 -32.67 -0.82 -2.73
N GLU A 204 -32.25 -1.85 -2.01
CA GLU A 204 -31.89 -1.79 -0.60
C GLU A 204 -30.49 -1.21 -0.35
N ASP A 205 -29.64 -1.11 -1.38
CA ASP A 205 -28.30 -0.55 -1.26
C ASP A 205 -28.37 0.97 -1.01
N LEU A 206 -27.93 1.38 0.17
CA LEU A 206 -27.89 2.80 0.56
C LEU A 206 -26.78 3.59 -0.16
N SER A 207 -25.84 2.88 -0.76
CA SER A 207 -24.73 3.47 -1.50
C SER A 207 -24.27 2.54 -2.60
N THR A 208 -23.56 3.10 -3.57
CA THR A 208 -22.87 2.35 -4.63
C THR A 208 -21.46 2.89 -4.80
N TYR A 209 -20.60 2.12 -5.44
CA TYR A 209 -19.19 2.46 -5.58
C TYR A 209 -18.76 2.50 -7.03
N LEU A 210 -17.77 3.35 -7.30
CA LEU A 210 -17.08 3.47 -8.56
C LEU A 210 -15.62 3.08 -8.33
N LEU A 211 -15.07 2.27 -9.24
CA LEU A 211 -13.68 1.83 -9.18
C LEU A 211 -13.06 2.00 -10.57
N VAL A 212 -11.88 2.62 -10.62
CA VAL A 212 -11.08 2.76 -11.83
C VAL A 212 -9.74 2.07 -11.60
N PHE A 213 -9.36 1.22 -12.55
CA PHE A 213 -8.15 0.40 -12.47
C PHE A 213 -7.05 0.91 -13.39
N LYS A 214 -5.82 0.48 -13.12
CA LYS A 214 -4.63 0.74 -13.93
C LYS A 214 -4.87 0.23 -15.36
N GLY A 215 -4.53 1.04 -16.35
CA GLY A 215 -4.83 0.80 -17.76
C GLY A 215 -5.81 1.81 -18.37
N SER A 216 -6.54 2.57 -17.54
CA SER A 216 -7.28 3.74 -18.00
C SER A 216 -6.33 4.85 -18.45
N THR A 217 -6.55 5.40 -19.64
CA THR A 217 -5.78 6.53 -20.21
C THR A 217 -6.08 7.85 -19.48
N SER A 218 -7.28 7.97 -18.91
CA SER A 218 -7.74 9.16 -18.19
C SER A 218 -8.64 8.76 -17.02
N PRO A 219 -8.04 8.39 -15.86
CA PRO A 219 -8.80 7.86 -14.73
C PRO A 219 -9.92 8.79 -14.25
N ALA A 220 -9.68 10.11 -14.24
CA ALA A 220 -10.67 11.09 -13.79
C ALA A 220 -11.89 11.19 -14.72
N GLN A 221 -11.67 11.14 -16.05
CA GLN A 221 -12.77 11.14 -17.00
C GLN A 221 -13.54 9.83 -16.96
N GLU A 222 -12.84 8.70 -16.78
CA GLU A 222 -13.45 7.39 -16.62
C GLU A 222 -14.32 7.33 -15.36
N LEU A 223 -13.83 7.88 -14.24
CA LEU A 223 -14.59 7.96 -13.00
C LEU A 223 -15.88 8.80 -13.17
N GLN A 224 -15.81 9.92 -13.89
CA GLN A 224 -16.98 10.75 -14.20
C GLN A 224 -17.97 10.05 -15.14
N ARG A 225 -17.48 9.30 -16.14
CA ARG A 225 -18.33 8.47 -17.00
C ARG A 225 -19.08 7.43 -16.19
N LEU A 226 -18.36 6.67 -15.35
CA LEU A 226 -18.93 5.67 -14.46
C LEU A 226 -19.93 6.27 -13.48
N PHE A 227 -19.68 7.49 -12.98
CA PHE A 227 -20.60 8.21 -12.13
C PHE A 227 -21.96 8.44 -12.80
N VAL A 228 -21.97 8.99 -14.03
CA VAL A 228 -23.22 9.23 -14.78
C VAL A 228 -23.96 7.92 -15.03
N GLU A 229 -23.25 6.89 -15.49
CA GLU A 229 -23.84 5.56 -15.73
C GLU A 229 -24.45 4.99 -14.46
N ARG A 230 -23.78 5.17 -13.32
CA ARG A 230 -24.27 4.65 -12.05
C ARG A 230 -25.50 5.41 -11.55
N LEU A 231 -25.56 6.72 -11.72
CA LEU A 231 -26.76 7.49 -11.38
C LEU A 231 -27.95 7.11 -12.27
N LYS A 232 -27.72 6.88 -13.58
CA LYS A 232 -28.76 6.38 -14.49
C LYS A 232 -29.29 5.01 -14.10
N GLU A 233 -28.43 4.16 -13.54
CA GLU A 233 -28.79 2.82 -13.05
C GLU A 233 -29.59 2.88 -11.74
N ALA A 234 -29.08 3.64 -10.76
CA ALA A 234 -29.56 3.57 -9.37
C ALA A 234 -30.66 4.58 -9.03
N LEU A 235 -30.79 5.69 -9.78
CA LEU A 235 -31.80 6.71 -9.52
C LEU A 235 -32.95 6.61 -10.52
N GLU A 236 -34.18 6.78 -10.03
CA GLU A 236 -35.38 6.89 -10.88
C GLU A 236 -35.51 8.26 -11.58
N ILE A 237 -34.44 9.05 -11.60
CA ILE A 237 -34.42 10.40 -12.18
C ILE A 237 -33.68 10.32 -13.52
N PRO A 238 -34.22 10.91 -14.61
CA PRO A 238 -33.51 10.95 -15.88
C PRO A 238 -32.25 11.81 -15.75
N ILE A 239 -31.08 11.19 -15.97
CA ILE A 239 -29.78 11.87 -15.97
C ILE A 239 -29.26 11.97 -17.41
N LEU A 240 -28.90 13.18 -17.85
CA LEU A 240 -28.28 13.42 -19.16
C LEU A 240 -26.76 13.29 -19.08
N ASP A 241 -26.12 12.82 -20.14
CA ASP A 241 -24.66 12.67 -20.19
C ASP A 241 -23.92 14.00 -20.02
N ASP A 242 -24.44 15.06 -20.64
CA ASP A 242 -23.88 16.41 -20.56
C ASP A 242 -23.91 17.02 -19.15
N TRP A 243 -24.72 16.46 -18.24
CA TRP A 243 -24.77 16.92 -16.85
C TRP A 243 -23.60 16.41 -16.00
N GLY A 244 -22.85 15.40 -16.48
CA GLY A 244 -21.90 14.64 -15.68
C GLY A 244 -20.85 15.49 -14.96
N VAL A 245 -20.26 16.47 -15.65
CA VAL A 245 -19.18 17.30 -15.08
C VAL A 245 -19.69 18.16 -13.93
N GLU A 246 -20.81 18.87 -14.14
CA GLU A 246 -21.35 19.76 -13.12
C GLU A 246 -21.98 18.98 -11.97
N LEU A 247 -22.72 17.92 -12.26
CA LEU A 247 -23.28 17.05 -11.21
C LEU A 247 -22.19 16.42 -10.36
N TRP A 248 -21.09 15.95 -10.96
CA TRP A 248 -19.96 15.40 -10.22
C TRP A 248 -19.38 16.43 -9.24
N LYS A 249 -19.15 17.65 -9.71
CA LYS A 249 -18.61 18.74 -8.90
C LYS A 249 -19.54 19.07 -7.72
N GLN A 250 -20.81 19.33 -8.01
CA GLN A 250 -21.79 19.75 -7.00
C GLN A 250 -22.08 18.63 -5.99
N ALA A 251 -22.16 17.38 -6.45
CA ALA A 251 -22.35 16.23 -5.58
C ALA A 251 -21.17 16.01 -4.63
N ARG A 252 -19.94 16.28 -5.07
CA ARG A 252 -18.76 16.26 -4.19
C ARG A 252 -18.77 17.40 -3.19
N ASP A 253 -19.13 18.61 -3.61
CA ASP A 253 -19.21 19.78 -2.72
C ASP A 253 -20.26 19.55 -1.61
N GLN A 254 -21.35 18.86 -1.93
CA GLN A 254 -22.41 18.48 -0.97
C GLN A 254 -22.16 17.15 -0.26
N ARG A 255 -21.02 16.49 -0.51
CA ARG A 255 -20.62 15.18 0.06
C ARG A 255 -21.56 14.01 -0.27
N PHE A 256 -22.33 14.11 -1.36
CA PHE A 256 -23.09 12.98 -1.91
C PHE A 256 -22.15 11.98 -2.59
N VAL A 257 -20.97 12.45 -2.98
CA VAL A 257 -19.88 11.63 -3.51
C VAL A 257 -18.64 11.83 -2.65
N LEU A 258 -18.07 10.74 -2.17
CA LEU A 258 -16.86 10.72 -1.34
C LEU A 258 -15.76 9.89 -2.02
N GLU A 259 -14.52 10.35 -1.95
CA GLU A 259 -13.38 9.61 -2.51
C GLU A 259 -13.06 8.37 -1.66
N LEU A 260 -12.69 7.28 -2.31
CA LEU A 260 -12.16 6.09 -1.65
C LEU A 260 -10.65 6.24 -1.44
N THR A 261 -10.14 5.64 -0.37
CA THR A 261 -8.72 5.39 -0.24
C THR A 261 -8.35 4.22 -1.14
N THR A 262 -7.48 4.45 -2.11
CA THR A 262 -7.10 3.47 -3.13
C THR A 262 -5.59 3.22 -3.16
N GLY A 263 -5.18 2.11 -3.78
CA GLY A 263 -3.78 1.81 -4.02
C GLY A 263 -3.59 0.59 -4.90
N GLY A 264 -2.39 0.46 -5.47
CA GLY A 264 -2.02 -0.67 -6.32
C GLY A 264 -2.60 -0.56 -7.72
N ASP A 265 -3.31 -1.60 -8.16
CA ASP A 265 -4.00 -1.65 -9.45
C ASP A 265 -5.32 -0.85 -9.46
N CYS A 266 -5.88 -0.47 -8.32
CA CYS A 266 -6.99 0.48 -8.23
C CYS A 266 -6.43 1.90 -8.06
N VAL A 267 -6.69 2.75 -9.05
CA VAL A 267 -6.07 4.08 -9.15
C VAL A 267 -6.98 5.21 -8.71
N GLN A 268 -8.29 5.03 -8.80
CA GLN A 268 -9.30 5.96 -8.30
C GLN A 268 -10.56 5.20 -7.90
N GLY A 269 -11.32 5.76 -6.97
CA GLY A 269 -12.63 5.26 -6.62
C GLY A 269 -13.45 6.28 -5.86
N ALA A 270 -14.77 6.10 -5.88
CA ALA A 270 -15.69 6.96 -5.16
C ALA A 270 -16.89 6.16 -4.62
N ARG A 271 -17.43 6.59 -3.48
CA ARG A 271 -18.72 6.17 -2.94
C ARG A 271 -19.77 7.20 -3.32
N ILE A 272 -20.91 6.73 -3.81
CA ILE A 272 -22.11 7.54 -4.08
C ILE A 272 -23.12 7.20 -2.99
N ASP A 273 -23.56 8.21 -2.23
CA ASP A 273 -24.67 8.10 -1.29
C ASP A 273 -25.99 8.17 -2.07
N LEU A 274 -26.74 7.08 -2.09
CA LEU A 274 -28.01 6.99 -2.81
C LEU A 274 -29.20 7.50 -1.99
N GLN A 275 -29.02 7.73 -0.69
CA GLN A 275 -30.05 8.27 0.19
C GLN A 275 -30.07 9.81 0.20
N ALA A 276 -29.06 10.44 -0.40
CA ALA A 276 -28.96 11.89 -0.50
C ALA A 276 -30.10 12.49 -1.36
N ASP A 277 -30.38 13.78 -1.18
CA ASP A 277 -31.44 14.49 -1.92
C ASP A 277 -31.02 14.83 -3.36
N TRP A 278 -30.83 13.79 -4.19
CA TRP A 278 -30.47 13.92 -5.60
C TRP A 278 -31.51 14.72 -6.40
N LYS A 279 -32.79 14.55 -6.07
CA LYS A 279 -33.88 15.27 -6.72
C LYS A 279 -33.81 16.77 -6.42
N GLY A 280 -33.60 17.14 -5.16
CA GLY A 280 -33.41 18.52 -4.75
C GLY A 280 -32.17 19.15 -5.38
N LEU A 281 -31.05 18.42 -5.41
CA LEU A 281 -29.82 18.85 -6.08
C LEU A 281 -30.05 19.17 -7.57
N ILE A 282 -30.58 18.21 -8.32
CA ILE A 282 -30.83 18.36 -9.77
C ILE A 282 -31.83 19.50 -10.02
N ALA A 283 -32.93 19.54 -9.26
CA ALA A 283 -33.92 20.61 -9.39
C ALA A 283 -33.34 21.99 -9.08
N GLY A 284 -32.44 22.09 -8.10
CA GLY A 284 -31.73 23.32 -7.77
C GLY A 284 -30.83 23.79 -8.92
N LEU A 285 -30.03 22.90 -9.48
CA LEU A 285 -29.10 23.23 -10.57
C LEU A 285 -29.82 23.57 -11.89
N LEU A 286 -30.97 22.95 -12.16
CA LEU A 286 -31.84 23.32 -13.28
C LEU A 286 -32.42 24.73 -13.10
N LYS A 287 -32.89 25.08 -11.89
CA LYS A 287 -33.39 26.43 -11.59
C LYS A 287 -32.31 27.51 -11.69
N GLN A 288 -31.05 27.15 -11.43
CA GLN A 288 -29.89 28.02 -11.56
C GLN A 288 -29.34 28.07 -12.99
N GLU A 289 -29.99 27.41 -13.96
CA GLU A 289 -29.56 27.28 -15.36
C GLU A 289 -28.13 26.72 -15.53
N THR A 290 -27.61 26.07 -14.48
CA THR A 290 -26.29 25.43 -14.48
C THR A 290 -26.38 24.10 -15.21
N LEU A 291 -27.47 23.36 -14.98
CA LEU A 291 -27.89 22.25 -15.84
C LEU A 291 -28.90 22.77 -16.85
N LYS A 292 -28.82 22.25 -18.07
CA LYS A 292 -29.75 22.56 -19.14
C LYS A 292 -30.46 21.28 -19.58
N LEU A 293 -31.77 21.36 -19.69
CA LEU A 293 -32.55 20.39 -20.46
C LEU A 293 -32.32 20.77 -21.92
N THR A 294 -31.25 20.26 -22.52
CA THR A 294 -31.03 20.43 -23.95
C THR A 294 -32.20 19.80 -24.70
N ALA A 295 -32.71 20.54 -25.70
CA ALA A 295 -33.73 20.08 -26.63
C ALA A 295 -33.19 19.00 -27.58
#